data_AF-A0A7X9KZ94-F1
#
_entry.id   AF-A0A7X9KZ94-F1
#
_cell.length_a   1.000
_cell.length_b   1.000
_cell.length_c   1.000
_cell.angle_alpha   90.00
_cell.angle_beta   90.00
_cell.angle_gamma   90.00
#
_symmetry.space_group_name_H-M   'P 1'
#
loop_
_entity.id
_entity.type
_entity.pdbx_description
1 polymer ?
#
loop_
_entity_poly.entity_id
_entity_poly.type
_entity_poly.pdbx_seq_one_letter_code
_entity_poly.pdbx_strand_id
1 'polypeptide(L)' 'MDYVKQIKENMKKTGGVITSKEVRDSNIPTIYLTRMAGTGEIIRADRGIYILPDGDYDEYYFFHKRYKVAIFSYVSAL' A
#
# COMPACT_ATOMS: atom_id res chain seq x y z
N MET A 1 -6.52 -9.90 -18.72
CA MET A 1 -5.62 -8.87 -18.15
C MET A 1 -5.38 -9.21 -16.70
N ASP A 2 -4.12 -9.25 -16.26
CA ASP A 2 -3.78 -9.56 -14.87
C ASP A 2 -3.51 -8.27 -14.10
N TYR A 3 -4.59 -7.66 -13.60
CA TYR A 3 -4.52 -6.40 -12.86
C TYR A 3 -3.69 -6.51 -11.58
N VAL A 4 -3.65 -7.69 -10.95
CA VAL A 4 -2.85 -7.93 -9.74
C VAL A 4 -1.36 -7.83 -10.06
N LYS A 5 -0.91 -8.45 -11.15
CA LYS A 5 0.48 -8.30 -11.61
C LYS A 5 0.83 -6.85 -11.92
N GLN A 6 -0.05 -6.14 -12.62
CA GLN A 6 0.19 -4.76 -13.00
C GLN A 6 0.29 -3.83 -11.78
N ILE A 7 -0.56 -4.04 -10.77
CA ILE A 7 -0.46 -3.36 -9.47
C ILE A 7 0.88 -3.67 -8.80
N LYS A 8 1.30 -4.94 -8.73
CA LYS A 8 2.58 -5.33 -8.11
C LYS A 8 3.79 -4.74 -8.84
N GLU A 9 3.76 -4.69 -10.17
CA GLU A 9 4.84 -4.07 -10.95
C GLU A 9 4.93 -2.56 -10.69
N ASN A 10 3.79 -1.87 -10.64
CA ASN A 10 3.74 -0.45 -10.28
C ASN A 10 4.28 -0.24 -8.86
N MET A 11 3.86 -1.06 -7.90
CA MET A 11 4.37 -0.99 -6.52
C MET A 11 5.88 -1.21 -6.46
N LYS A 12 6.43 -2.18 -7.20
CA LYS A 12 7.89 -2.40 -7.25
C LYS A 12 8.65 -1.21 -7.82
N LYS A 13 8.08 -0.48 -8.78
CA LYS A 13 8.68 0.74 -9.34
C LYS A 13 8.62 1.93 -8.38
N THR A 14 7.56 2.03 -7.57
CA THR A 14 7.30 3.16 -6.65
C THR A 14 7.79 2.89 -5.22
N GLY A 15 8.67 1.90 -5.00
CA GLY A 15 9.24 1.62 -3.68
C GLY A 15 8.27 0.93 -2.71
N GLY A 16 7.33 0.15 -3.23
CA GLY A 16 6.43 -0.71 -2.45
C GLY A 16 5.13 -0.03 -2.01
N VAL A 17 4.82 1.18 -2.49
CA VAL A 17 3.59 1.91 -2.15
C VAL A 17 2.71 2.08 -3.38
N ILE A 18 1.39 2.00 -3.19
CA ILE A 18 0.40 2.38 -4.20
C ILE A 18 -0.82 3.02 -3.57
N THR A 19 -1.39 3.98 -4.28
CA THR A 19 -2.61 4.67 -3.88
C THR A 19 -3.80 4.26 -4.73
N SER A 20 -5.01 4.36 -4.17
CA SER A 20 -6.24 4.14 -4.92
C SER A 20 -6.41 5.12 -6.08
N LYS A 21 -5.77 6.29 -6.01
CA LYS A 21 -5.75 7.28 -7.09
C LYS A 21 -4.91 6.78 -8.26
N GLU A 22 -3.68 6.32 -8.03
CA GLU A 22 -2.81 5.77 -9.09
C GLU A 22 -3.43 4.55 -9.78
N VAL A 23 -4.10 3.68 -9.02
CA VAL A 23 -4.84 2.54 -9.58
C VAL A 23 -5.99 3.01 -10.47
N ARG A 24 -6.74 4.03 -10.05
CA ARG A 24 -7.82 4.63 -10.86
C ARG A 24 -7.27 5.32 -12.11
N ASP A 25 -6.18 6.05 -11.99
CA ASP A 25 -5.51 6.75 -13.11
C ASP A 25 -4.93 5.74 -14.12
N SER A 26 -4.58 4.54 -13.66
CA SER A 26 -4.16 3.41 -14.50
C SER A 26 -5.32 2.63 -15.14
N ASN A 27 -6.57 3.11 -15.02
CA ASN A 27 -7.79 2.40 -15.44
C ASN A 27 -7.95 1.00 -14.81
N ILE A 28 -7.40 0.80 -13.61
CA ILE A 28 -7.54 -0.45 -12.87
C ILE A 28 -8.67 -0.30 -11.85
N PRO A 29 -9.61 -1.26 -11.74
CA PRO A 29 -10.63 -1.22 -10.70
C PRO A 29 -10.03 -1.32 -9.29
N THR A 30 -10.39 -0.41 -8.39
CA THR A 30 -9.89 -0.38 -6.99
C THR A 30 -10.33 -1.58 -6.16
N ILE A 31 -11.30 -2.38 -6.62
CA ILE A 31 -11.70 -3.63 -5.98
C ILE A 31 -10.54 -4.62 -5.84
N TYR A 32 -9.56 -4.58 -6.75
CA TYR A 32 -8.37 -5.41 -6.67
C TYR A 32 -7.51 -5.08 -5.46
N LEU A 33 -7.42 -3.81 -5.05
CA LEU A 33 -6.73 -3.43 -3.81
C LEU A 33 -7.41 -4.04 -2.58
N THR A 34 -8.75 -4.06 -2.56
CA THR A 34 -9.50 -4.67 -1.45
C THR A 34 -9.31 -6.18 -1.41
N ARG A 35 -9.31 -6.84 -2.58
CA ARG A 35 -9.06 -8.29 -2.70
C ARG A 35 -7.64 -8.66 -2.28
N MET A 36 -6.64 -7.92 -2.78
CA MET A 36 -5.23 -8.12 -2.43
C MET A 36 -4.96 -7.86 -0.95
N ALA A 37 -5.66 -6.89 -0.35
CA ALA A 37 -5.58 -6.67 1.10
C ALA A 37 -6.21 -7.82 1.89
N GLY A 38 -7.31 -8.42 1.38
CA GLY A 38 -7.94 -9.59 1.98
C GLY A 38 -7.12 -10.87 1.85
N THR A 39 -6.32 -11.02 0.79
CA THR A 39 -5.41 -12.15 0.59
C THR A 39 -4.05 -11.97 1.27
N GLY A 40 -3.77 -10.79 1.85
CA GLY A 40 -2.49 -10.47 2.50
C GLY A 40 -1.36 -10.11 1.54
N GLU A 41 -1.65 -9.93 0.25
CA GLU A 41 -0.66 -9.57 -0.77
C GLU A 41 -0.21 -8.10 -0.67
N ILE A 42 -1.06 -7.24 -0.09
CA ILE A 42 -0.75 -5.85 0.25
C ILE A 42 -1.36 -5.52 1.60
N ILE A 43 -0.79 -4.54 2.30
CA ILE A 43 -1.29 -4.08 3.59
C ILE A 43 -1.86 -2.68 3.40
N ARG A 44 -3.09 -2.47 3.87
CA ARG A 44 -3.71 -1.15 3.89
C ARG A 44 -3.09 -0.33 5.03
N ALA A 45 -2.23 0.63 4.67
CA ALA A 45 -1.58 1.51 5.62
C ALA A 45 -2.50 2.66 6.08
N ASP A 46 -3.32 3.20 5.16
CA ASP A 46 -4.29 4.27 5.44
C ASP A 46 -5.46 4.24 4.42
N ARG A 47 -6.39 5.19 4.50
CA ARG A 47 -7.48 5.39 3.54
C ARG A 47 -6.92 5.69 2.14
N GLY A 48 -6.98 4.69 1.28
CA GLY A 48 -6.53 4.79 -0.11
C GLY A 48 -5.01 4.61 -0.28
N ILE A 49 -4.29 4.17 0.76
CA ILE A 49 -2.84 3.92 0.72
C ILE A 49 -2.58 2.44 1.06
N TYR A 50 -1.86 1.76 0.18
CA TYR A 50 -1.53 0.34 0.29
C TYR A 50 -0.03 0.14 0.09
N ILE A 51 0.54 -0.81 0.82
CA ILE A 51 1.98 -1.09 0.78
C ILE A 51 2.26 -2.59 0.63
N LEU A 52 3.39 -2.94 0.01
CA LEU A 52 3.83 -4.33 -0.10
C LEU A 52 4.26 -4.86 1.27
N PRO A 53 3.94 -6.11 1.61
CA PRO A 53 4.47 -6.75 2.80
C PRO A 53 5.98 -7.03 2.67
N ASP A 54 6.46 -7.30 1.45
CA ASP A 54 7.81 -7.82 1.18
C ASP A 54 8.90 -6.75 1.08
N GLY A 55 8.56 -5.47 1.23
CA GLY A 55 9.52 -4.38 1.03
C GLY A 55 10.40 -4.15 2.25
N ASP A 56 11.32 -5.05 2.61
CA ASP A 56 12.32 -4.84 3.68
C ASP A 56 11.78 -4.27 5.02
N TYR A 57 10.48 -4.46 5.28
CA TYR A 57 9.80 -4.01 6.48
C TYR A 57 9.45 -5.25 7.28
N ASP A 58 10.39 -5.62 8.15
CA ASP A 58 10.32 -6.69 9.14
C ASP A 58 8.91 -6.75 9.79
N GLU A 59 8.35 -7.94 9.98
CA GLU A 59 6.99 -8.15 10.53
C GLU A 59 6.75 -7.35 11.85
N TYR A 60 7.83 -7.07 12.58
CA TYR A 60 7.85 -6.23 13.77
C TYR A 60 7.54 -4.74 13.55
N TYR A 61 7.77 -4.21 12.35
CA TYR A 61 7.47 -2.81 11.99
C TYR A 61 5.96 -2.58 11.90
N PHE A 62 5.19 -3.52 11.35
CA PHE A 62 3.73 -3.45 11.31
C PHE A 62 3.11 -3.59 12.69
N PHE A 63 3.67 -4.43 13.55
CA PHE A 63 3.20 -4.59 14.93
C PHE A 63 3.45 -3.31 15.76
N HIS A 64 4.59 -2.63 15.56
CA HIS A 64 4.86 -1.34 16.17
C HIS A 64 3.99 -0.20 15.62
N LYS A 65 3.78 -0.13 14.29
CA LYS A 65 2.96 0.94 13.66
C LYS A 65 1.47 0.82 13.97
N ARG A 66 0.96 -0.41 14.09
CA ARG A 66 -0.45 -0.67 14.43
C ARG A 66 -0.81 -0.30 15.87
N TYR A 67 0.17 -0.16 16.76
CA TYR A 67 -0.03 0.20 18.17
C TYR A 67 0.69 1.47 18.65
N LYS A 68 1.38 2.24 17.78
CA LYS A 68 1.98 3.53 18.18
C LYS A 68 1.28 4.67 17.47
N VAL A 69 0.34 5.28 18.19
CA VAL A 69 -0.31 6.54 17.84
C VAL A 69 0.77 7.58 17.53
N ALA A 70 0.97 7.91 16.26
CA ALA A 70 1.51 9.20 15.83
C ALA A 70 1.19 9.40 14.35
N ILE A 71 0.09 10.12 14.11
CA ILE A 71 -0.26 10.74 12.85
C ILE A 71 0.90 11.67 12.45
N PHE A 72 1.60 11.37 11.35
CA PHE A 72 2.45 12.37 10.71
C PHE A 72 1.62 13.15 9.71
N SER A 73 0.94 14.20 10.18
CA SER A 73 0.31 15.19 9.33
C SER A 73 1.37 16.19 8.86
N TYR A 74 1.70 16.16 7.56
CA TYR A 74 2.25 17.18 6.63
C TYR A 74 3.17 18.36 7.09
N VAL A 75 3.30 18.71 8.37
CA VAL A 75 4.07 19.86 8.91
C VAL A 75 5.34 19.42 9.64
N SER A 76 5.87 18.23 9.37
CA SER A 76 7.20 17.79 9.89
C SER A 76 8.23 17.62 8.78
N ALA A 77 8.02 18.27 7.64
CA ALA A 77 9.05 18.58 6.67
C ALA A 77 9.39 20.07 6.83
N LEU A 78 10.18 20.40 7.84
CA LEU A 78 10.88 21.68 7.93
C LEU A 78 12.33 21.42 8.33
#